data_AF-A0A0F9S8G9-F1
#
_entry.id   AF-A0A0F9S8G9-F1
#
_cell.length_a   1.000
_cell.length_b   1.000
_cell.length_c   1.000
_cell.angle_alpha   90.00
_cell.angle_beta   90.00
_cell.angle_gamma   90.00
#
_symmetry.space_group_name_H-M   'P 1'
#
loop_
_entity.id
_entity.type
_entity.pdbx_description
1 polymer ?
#
loop_
_entity_poly.entity_id
_entity_poly.type
_entity_poly.pdbx_seq_one_letter_code
_entity_poly.pdbx_strand_id
1 'polypeptide(L)'
;MRCSGNGRHTTVPEHMPSSHRRFADWTIERITREASAVGSDAALLCERILADRPHPEQGFRACLGIIRLVKGFGRERVNAACGRALEIGARTYGSVRSILDNRLDQTPSLRAAARDPIDHPNIRGSRYYH
;
A
#
# COMPACT_ATOMS: atom_id res chain seq x y z
N MET A 1 4.45 -26.62 -11.34
CA MET A 1 4.46 -26.13 -9.95
C MET A 1 4.86 -24.66 -9.94
N ARG A 2 4.06 -23.79 -9.33
CA ARG A 2 4.21 -22.32 -9.39
C ARG A 2 5.07 -21.83 -8.23
N CYS A 3 6.13 -21.08 -8.54
CA CYS A 3 6.69 -20.04 -7.66
C CYS A 3 7.11 -18.88 -8.56
N SER A 4 6.26 -17.86 -8.66
CA SER A 4 6.48 -16.67 -9.48
C SER A 4 6.87 -15.50 -8.61
N GLY A 5 8.03 -14.90 -8.93
CA GLY A 5 8.15 -13.45 -9.05
C GLY A 5 8.68 -12.67 -7.85
N ASN A 6 9.98 -12.37 -7.89
CA ASN A 6 10.59 -11.23 -7.23
C ASN A 6 9.84 -9.92 -7.58
N GLY A 7 9.58 -9.08 -6.59
CA GLY A 7 8.90 -7.79 -6.77
C GLY A 7 9.35 -6.75 -5.75
N ARG A 8 10.57 -6.23 -5.90
CA ARG A 8 10.99 -4.99 -5.24
C ARG A 8 10.23 -3.84 -5.89
N HIS A 9 9.35 -3.18 -5.16
CA HIS A 9 8.72 -1.93 -5.61
C HIS A 9 9.42 -0.74 -4.95
N THR A 10 10.39 -0.18 -5.66
CA THR A 10 10.73 1.25 -5.61
C THR A 10 9.78 1.91 -6.60
N THR A 11 8.92 2.81 -6.17
CA THR A 11 8.05 3.57 -7.08
C THR A 11 8.56 5.00 -7.19
N VAL A 12 9.02 5.30 -8.40
CA VAL A 12 9.52 6.59 -8.90
C VAL A 12 8.33 7.58 -9.04
N PRO A 13 8.48 8.87 -8.72
CA PRO A 13 7.36 9.81 -8.51
C PRO A 13 6.82 10.51 -9.79
N GLU A 14 6.88 9.90 -10.98
CA GLU A 14 6.67 10.63 -12.25
C GLU A 14 5.36 10.37 -13.02
N HIS A 15 4.38 9.64 -12.49
CA HIS A 15 3.17 9.28 -13.25
C HIS A 15 1.90 10.01 -12.78
N MET A 16 1.70 11.26 -13.21
CA MET A 16 0.42 11.96 -13.08
C MET A 16 -0.17 12.34 -14.46
N PRO A 17 -1.27 11.72 -14.92
CA PRO A 17 -1.91 12.08 -16.20
C PRO A 17 -2.58 13.47 -16.17
N SER A 18 -2.36 14.29 -17.20
CA SER A 18 -2.65 15.73 -17.26
C SER A 18 -4.11 16.15 -17.55
N SER A 19 -5.11 15.32 -17.21
CA SER A 19 -6.53 15.52 -17.57
C SER A 19 -7.46 15.90 -16.40
N HIS A 20 -7.00 16.70 -15.43
CA HIS A 20 -7.71 16.98 -14.16
C HIS A 20 -8.16 18.45 -13.93
N ARG A 21 -8.11 19.28 -14.98
CA ARG A 21 -7.52 20.62 -14.85
C ARG A 21 -8.35 21.83 -14.35
N ARG A 22 -9.59 21.73 -13.82
CA ARG A 22 -10.30 22.98 -13.37
C ARG A 22 -11.16 22.96 -12.10
N PHE A 23 -11.85 21.87 -11.74
CA PHE A 23 -12.57 21.77 -10.45
C PHE A 23 -12.12 20.56 -9.61
N ALA A 24 -11.56 19.56 -10.29
CA ALA A 24 -11.05 18.33 -9.68
C ALA A 24 -9.65 18.51 -9.08
N ASP A 25 -8.81 19.42 -9.59
CA ASP A 25 -7.45 19.64 -9.07
C ASP A 25 -7.45 19.91 -7.56
N TRP A 26 -8.30 20.83 -7.11
CA TRP A 26 -8.39 21.17 -5.69
C TRP A 26 -8.80 19.98 -4.80
N THR A 27 -9.56 19.02 -5.36
CA THR A 27 -10.04 17.85 -4.62
C THR A 27 -9.03 16.70 -4.66
N ILE A 28 -8.40 16.46 -5.80
CA ILE A 28 -7.42 15.38 -5.98
C ILE A 28 -6.14 15.69 -5.22
N GLU A 29 -5.57 16.89 -5.40
CA GLU A 29 -4.38 17.30 -4.65
C GLU A 29 -4.62 17.25 -3.14
N ARG A 30 -5.82 17.63 -2.70
CA ARG A 30 -6.21 17.53 -1.30
C ARG A 30 -6.30 16.08 -0.82
N ILE A 31 -6.93 15.19 -1.58
CA ILE A 31 -7.01 13.76 -1.24
C ILE A 31 -5.60 13.17 -1.18
N THR A 32 -4.74 13.46 -2.15
CA THR A 32 -3.36 12.98 -2.18
C THR A 32 -2.58 13.49 -0.97
N ARG A 33 -2.68 14.80 -0.65
CA ARG A 33 -2.03 15.38 0.52
C ARG A 33 -2.51 14.76 1.83
N GLU A 34 -3.82 14.58 2.00
CA GLU A 34 -4.39 13.96 3.18
C GLU A 34 -3.99 12.48 3.28
N ALA A 35 -3.98 11.74 2.17
CA ALA A 35 -3.55 10.35 2.12
C ALA A 35 -2.04 10.20 2.42
N SER A 36 -1.19 11.07 1.87
CA SER A 36 0.25 11.13 2.19
C SER A 36 0.50 11.47 3.66
N ALA A 37 -0.36 12.27 4.28
CA ALA A 37 -0.29 12.47 5.72
C ALA A 37 -0.60 11.17 6.47
N VAL A 38 -1.53 10.33 6.01
CA VAL A 38 -1.76 9.02 6.64
C VAL A 38 -0.54 8.11 6.52
N GLY A 39 0.02 8.01 5.31
CA GLY A 39 1.25 7.26 5.03
C GLY A 39 1.43 6.94 3.55
N SER A 40 2.59 6.36 3.20
CA SER A 40 2.96 6.07 1.81
C SER A 40 2.05 5.05 1.14
N ASP A 41 1.61 4.02 1.86
CA ASP A 41 0.75 2.97 1.30
C ASP A 41 -0.68 3.47 1.11
N ALA A 42 -1.15 4.34 2.01
CA ALA A 42 -2.45 4.99 1.88
C ALA A 42 -2.50 5.91 0.65
N ALA A 43 -1.43 6.69 0.41
CA ALA A 43 -1.31 7.53 -0.79
C ALA A 43 -1.33 6.69 -2.07
N LEU A 44 -0.52 5.62 -2.13
CA LEU A 44 -0.43 4.74 -3.28
C LEU A 44 -1.76 4.01 -3.57
N LEU A 45 -2.50 3.62 -2.53
CA LEU A 45 -3.81 3.03 -2.70
C LEU A 45 -4.83 4.02 -3.27
N CYS A 46 -4.85 5.25 -2.77
CA CYS A 46 -5.72 6.29 -3.30
C CYS A 46 -5.41 6.59 -4.78
N GLU A 47 -4.14 6.70 -5.13
CA GLU A 47 -3.69 6.89 -6.51
C GLU A 47 -4.19 5.76 -7.42
N ARG A 48 -4.00 4.49 -7.02
CA ARG A 48 -4.50 3.34 -7.78
C ARG A 48 -6.01 3.32 -7.93
N ILE A 49 -6.75 3.68 -6.88
CA ILE A 49 -8.22 3.76 -6.95
C ILE A 49 -8.68 4.81 -7.97
N LEU A 50 -7.96 5.93 -8.06
CA LEU A 50 -8.28 7.00 -9.00
C LEU A 50 -7.88 6.64 -10.43
N ALA A 51 -6.73 5.97 -10.62
CA ALA A 51 -6.25 5.55 -11.94
C ALA A 51 -7.06 4.40 -12.55
N ASP A 52 -7.61 3.50 -11.72
CA ASP A 52 -8.36 2.32 -12.17
C ASP A 52 -9.76 2.66 -12.70
N ARG A 53 -10.30 3.85 -12.36
CA ARG A 53 -11.67 4.23 -12.72
C ARG A 53 -11.70 5.25 -13.87
N PRO A 54 -12.61 5.07 -14.84
CA PRO A 54 -12.80 6.04 -15.93
C PRO A 54 -13.36 7.38 -15.44
N HIS A 55 -14.02 7.39 -14.28
CA HIS A 55 -14.55 8.60 -13.65
C HIS A 55 -13.94 8.80 -12.25
N PRO A 56 -13.09 9.83 -12.06
CA PRO A 56 -12.35 10.05 -10.81
C PRO A 56 -13.27 10.36 -9.62
N GLU A 57 -14.44 10.96 -9.87
CA GLU A 57 -15.48 11.22 -8.87
C GLU A 57 -15.92 9.97 -8.10
N GLN A 58 -15.92 8.81 -8.76
CA GLN A 58 -16.28 7.54 -8.13
C GLN A 58 -15.18 7.03 -7.20
N GLY A 59 -13.92 7.39 -7.48
CA GLY A 59 -12.77 7.09 -6.62
C GLY A 59 -12.65 8.04 -5.43
N PHE A 60 -13.12 9.29 -5.54
CA PHE A 60 -13.05 10.27 -4.44
C PHE A 60 -13.77 9.80 -3.18
N ARG A 61 -14.98 9.25 -3.32
CA ARG A 61 -15.75 8.74 -2.18
C ARG A 61 -15.02 7.61 -1.47
N ALA A 62 -14.36 6.73 -2.22
CA ALA A 62 -13.57 5.64 -1.64
C ALA A 62 -12.32 6.18 -0.91
N CYS A 63 -11.56 7.07 -1.53
CA CYS A 63 -10.35 7.66 -0.93
C CYS A 63 -10.67 8.46 0.34
N LEU A 64 -11.70 9.30 0.30
CA LEU A 64 -12.17 10.05 1.47
C LEU A 64 -12.67 9.11 2.58
N GLY A 65 -13.36 8.03 2.21
CA GLY A 65 -13.77 6.99 3.16
C GLY A 65 -12.58 6.37 3.87
N ILE A 66 -11.51 6.03 3.14
CA ILE A 66 -10.27 5.47 3.69
C ILE A 66 -9.59 6.48 4.64
N ILE A 67 -9.45 7.74 4.24
CA ILE A 67 -8.87 8.80 5.09
C ILE A 67 -9.67 8.97 6.39
N ARG A 68 -11.01 8.88 6.33
CA ARG A 68 -11.86 8.97 7.53
C ARG A 68 -11.67 7.83 8.52
N LEU A 69 -11.22 6.65 8.08
CA LEU A 69 -10.94 5.51 8.99
C LEU A 69 -9.82 5.82 9.99
N VAL A 70 -8.95 6.79 9.67
CA VAL A 70 -7.87 7.25 10.55
C VAL A 70 -8.39 7.72 11.90
N LYS A 71 -9.57 8.33 11.94
CA LYS A 71 -10.18 8.79 13.21
C LYS A 71 -10.57 7.64 14.13
N GLY A 72 -10.90 6.47 13.58
CA GLY A 72 -11.34 5.30 14.36
C GLY A 72 -10.22 4.30 14.66
N PHE A 73 -9.28 4.12 13.73
CA PHE A 73 -8.25 3.07 13.82
C PHE A 73 -6.84 3.60 14.02
N GLY A 74 -6.60 4.91 13.82
CA GLY A 74 -5.28 5.53 13.87
C GLY A 74 -4.54 5.48 12.52
N ARG A 75 -3.55 6.37 12.34
CA ARG A 75 -2.81 6.54 11.07
C ARG A 75 -2.00 5.31 10.70
N GLU A 76 -1.25 4.76 11.66
CA GLU A 76 -0.35 3.62 11.42
C GLU A 76 -1.11 2.37 10.96
N ARG A 77 -2.19 2.02 11.65
CA ARG A 77 -3.02 0.86 11.31
C ARG A 77 -3.68 1.02 9.95
N VAL A 78 -4.18 2.22 9.63
CA VAL A 78 -4.78 2.48 8.30
C VAL A 78 -3.71 2.38 7.20
N ASN A 79 -2.50 2.91 7.42
CA ASN A 79 -1.43 2.76 6.44
C ASN A 79 -1.06 1.28 6.22
N ALA A 80 -0.89 0.50 7.30
CA ALA A 80 -0.61 -0.93 7.20
C ALA A 80 -1.73 -1.71 6.49
N ALA A 81 -2.99 -1.39 6.78
CA ALA A 81 -4.13 -1.98 6.09
C ALA A 81 -4.17 -1.62 4.59
N CYS A 82 -3.81 -0.38 4.24
CA CYS A 82 -3.67 0.02 2.83
C CYS A 82 -2.55 -0.76 2.14
N GLY A 83 -1.41 -0.97 2.82
CA GLY A 83 -0.33 -1.82 2.34
C GLY A 83 -0.80 -3.23 2.04
N ARG A 84 -1.55 -3.84 2.95
CA ARG A 84 -2.10 -5.18 2.76
C ARG A 84 -3.16 -5.25 1.66
N ALA A 85 -4.00 -4.22 1.54
CA ALA A 85 -4.95 -4.11 0.45
C ALA A 85 -4.23 -4.05 -0.92
N LEU A 86 -3.10 -3.35 -1.00
CA LEU A 86 -2.26 -3.30 -2.20
C LEU A 86 -1.63 -4.65 -2.52
N GLU A 87 -1.18 -5.41 -1.50
CA GLU A 87 -0.61 -6.75 -1.68
C GLU A 87 -1.62 -7.73 -2.30
N ILE A 88 -2.89 -7.66 -1.88
CA ILE A 88 -3.96 -8.53 -2.41
C ILE A 88 -4.66 -7.94 -3.65
N GLY A 89 -4.25 -6.76 -4.11
CA GLY A 89 -4.87 -6.07 -5.25
C GLY A 89 -6.26 -5.50 -4.98
N ALA A 90 -6.67 -5.37 -3.71
CA ALA A 90 -7.95 -4.82 -3.33
C ALA A 90 -7.93 -3.28 -3.34
N ARG A 91 -8.83 -2.68 -4.13
CA ARG A 91 -8.91 -1.22 -4.37
C ARG A 91 -10.25 -0.65 -3.92
N THR A 92 -10.81 -1.16 -2.81
CA THR A 92 -12.11 -0.71 -2.31
C THR A 92 -12.06 -0.37 -0.83
N TYR A 93 -12.89 0.58 -0.43
CA TYR A 93 -13.09 0.95 0.97
C TYR A 93 -13.49 -0.26 1.83
N GLY A 94 -14.41 -1.11 1.34
CA GLY A 94 -14.89 -2.28 2.07
C GLY A 94 -13.78 -3.27 2.38
N SER A 95 -12.85 -3.47 1.44
CA SER A 95 -11.67 -4.33 1.66
C SER A 95 -10.74 -3.75 2.73
N VAL A 96 -10.43 -2.45 2.69
CA VAL A 96 -9.58 -1.80 3.71
C VAL A 96 -10.24 -1.88 5.09
N ARG A 97 -11.55 -1.63 5.16
CA ARG A 97 -12.31 -1.73 6.41
C ARG A 97 -12.30 -3.16 6.97
N SER A 98 -12.54 -4.16 6.12
CA SER A 98 -12.49 -5.57 6.51
C SER A 98 -11.10 -5.99 7.02
N ILE A 99 -10.02 -5.49 6.42
CA ILE A 99 -8.65 -5.74 6.89
C ILE A 99 -8.46 -5.18 8.32
N LEU A 100 -8.96 -3.98 8.59
CA LEU A 100 -8.87 -3.33 9.89
C LEU A 100 -9.73 -4.00 10.96
N ASP A 101 -10.96 -4.38 10.61
CA ASP A 101 -11.89 -5.07 11.51
C ASP A 101 -11.35 -6.45 11.91
N ASN A 102 -10.76 -7.19 10.95
CA ASN A 102 -10.16 -8.50 11.19
C ASN A 102 -8.71 -8.42 11.73
N ARG A 103 -8.18 -7.22 12.01
CA ARG A 103 -6.80 -6.97 12.47
C ARG A 103 -5.71 -7.59 11.59
N LEU A 104 -6.01 -7.77 10.30
CA LEU A 104 -5.06 -8.34 9.34
C LEU A 104 -3.90 -7.38 9.07
N ASP A 105 -4.03 -6.10 9.46
CA ASP A 105 -2.95 -5.11 9.48
C ASP A 105 -1.82 -5.42 10.47
N GLN A 106 -2.08 -6.24 11.49
CA GLN A 106 -1.13 -6.58 12.56
C GLN A 106 -0.38 -7.88 12.30
N THR A 107 -0.82 -8.67 11.30
CA THR A 107 -0.07 -9.85 10.88
C THR A 107 1.20 -9.39 10.17
N PRO A 108 2.40 -9.86 10.57
CA PRO A 108 3.62 -9.51 9.87
C PRO A 108 3.43 -9.84 8.39
N SER A 109 3.48 -8.81 7.55
CA SER A 109 3.51 -9.03 6.11
C SER A 109 4.80 -9.80 5.81
N LEU A 110 4.74 -10.74 4.85
CA LEU A 110 5.94 -11.45 4.37
C LEU A 110 7.05 -10.48 3.94
N ARG A 111 6.67 -9.23 3.62
CA ARG A 111 7.54 -8.11 3.26
C ARG A 111 8.35 -7.55 4.43
N ALA A 112 7.86 -7.63 5.67
CA ALA A 112 8.59 -7.21 6.87
C ALA A 112 9.62 -8.27 7.32
N ALA A 113 9.29 -9.56 7.16
CA ALA A 113 10.18 -10.67 7.52
C ALA A 113 11.43 -10.80 6.63
N ALA A 114 11.45 -10.13 5.46
CA ALA A 114 12.60 -10.15 4.54
C ALA A 114 13.73 -9.17 4.91
N ARG A 115 13.63 -8.44 6.04
CA ARG A 115 14.64 -7.45 6.46
C ARG A 115 15.67 -7.97 7.47
N ASP A 116 15.50 -9.16 8.01
CA ASP A 116 16.57 -9.81 8.76
C ASP A 116 17.39 -10.66 7.79
N PRO A 117 18.67 -10.31 7.51
CA PRO A 117 19.57 -11.30 6.98
C PRO A 117 19.61 -12.43 8.01
N ILE A 118 19.12 -13.60 7.63
CA ILE A 118 19.31 -14.81 8.43
C ILE A 118 20.81 -15.08 8.42
N ASP A 119 21.50 -14.63 9.47
CA ASP A 119 22.89 -14.95 9.70
C ASP A 119 22.95 -16.44 10.06
N HIS A 120 23.47 -17.25 9.14
CA HIS A 120 23.70 -18.67 9.37
C HIS A 120 25.18 -18.88 9.73
N PRO A 121 25.55 -18.96 11.03
CA PRO A 121 26.93 -19.19 11.44
C PRO A 121 27.39 -20.65 11.28
N ASN A 122 27.01 -21.36 10.21
CA ASN A 122 27.33 -22.79 10.07
C ASN A 122 27.66 -23.25 8.64
N ILE A 123 28.45 -22.46 7.88
CA ILE A 123 29.25 -23.04 6.79
C ILE A 123 30.48 -23.70 7.43
N ARG A 124 30.32 -24.99 7.75
CA ARG A 124 31.39 -25.87 8.19
C ARG A 124 32.41 -26.06 7.06
N GLY A 125 33.62 -25.54 7.28
CA GLY A 125 34.91 -26.15 6.92
C GLY A 125 35.21 -26.45 5.45
N SER A 126 35.80 -25.49 4.73
CA SER A 126 36.49 -25.73 3.44
C SER A 126 37.90 -26.33 3.62
N ARG A 127 38.06 -27.30 4.52
CA ARG A 127 39.34 -27.97 4.81
C ARG A 127 39.25 -29.49 4.72
N TYR A 128 38.65 -30.01 3.65
CA TYR A 128 38.74 -31.43 3.32
C TYR A 128 38.65 -31.62 1.81
N TYR A 129 39.81 -31.54 1.14
CA TYR A 129 40.24 -32.51 0.12
C TYR A 129 41.77 -32.39 0.02
N HIS A 130 42.45 -33.49 0.35
CA HIS A 130 43.82 -33.79 -0.04
C HIS A 130 43.81 -34.36 -1.47
#